data_AF-A0A4R7ZRS2-F1
#
_entry.id   AF-A0A4R7ZRS2-F1
#
_cell.length_a   1.000
_cell.length_b   1.000
_cell.length_c   1.000
_cell.angle_alpha   90.00
_cell.angle_beta   90.00
_cell.angle_gamma   90.00
#
_symmetry.space_group_name_H-M   'P 1'
#
loop_
_entity.id
_entity.type
_entity.pdbx_description
1 polymer ?
#
loop_
_entity_poly.entity_id
_entity_poly.type
_entity_poly.pdbx_seq_one_letter_code
_entity_poly.pdbx_strand_id
1 'polypeptide(L)'
;MSSIVPGPQKKHEHEIDAARAGAKPLNAGELNAAAPHVEDLTGLDDWPDSVRSVVEDEHERVTSLASNRRKTADLALPELVRGVDELLDLIAERLQADKPGLLRKSKATPADELDDVAELLGIPSDEVVPAAGRGELRTALRTIKQLRAQLKELETSHNHSRLTRVVTFVVRLALVIDGAPETASALAPIALDRFAKAVPDFQWDSTFEEKLESWRETRRTLAAR
;
A
#
# COMPACT_ATOMS: atom_id res chain seq x y z
N MET A 1 15.70 -26.02 64.51
CA MET A 1 15.18 -26.68 63.31
C MET A 1 14.41 -25.64 62.50
N SER A 2 15.08 -25.03 61.52
CA SER A 2 14.56 -23.98 60.62
C SER A 2 13.72 -24.58 59.49
N SER A 3 12.67 -23.88 59.06
CA SER A 3 12.03 -24.11 57.76
C SER A 3 11.86 -22.78 57.06
N ILE A 4 12.77 -22.49 56.13
CA ILE A 4 12.69 -21.38 55.18
C ILE A 4 12.09 -21.97 53.92
N VAL A 5 10.89 -21.51 53.57
CA VAL A 5 10.21 -21.85 52.31
C VAL A 5 10.87 -21.04 51.18
N PRO A 6 11.49 -21.67 50.16
CA PRO A 6 12.05 -20.95 49.04
C PRO A 6 10.95 -20.49 48.08
N GLY A 7 10.92 -19.19 47.77
CA GLY A 7 9.99 -18.58 46.82
C GLY A 7 10.28 -18.91 45.33
N PRO A 8 9.37 -18.52 44.42
CA PRO A 8 9.26 -19.03 43.05
C PRO A 8 10.15 -18.25 42.06
N GLN A 9 11.46 -18.13 42.34
CA GLN A 9 12.39 -17.44 41.43
C GLN A 9 13.19 -18.40 40.52
N LYS A 10 13.19 -19.72 40.81
CA LYS A 10 14.04 -20.69 40.10
C LYS A 10 13.49 -21.22 38.76
N LYS A 11 12.30 -20.82 38.31
CA LYS A 11 11.75 -21.28 37.03
C LYS A 11 12.14 -20.42 35.82
N HIS A 12 12.56 -19.16 36.03
CA HIS A 12 12.86 -18.26 34.91
C HIS A 12 14.28 -18.42 34.36
N GLU A 13 15.25 -18.92 35.13
CA GLU A 13 16.63 -19.04 34.65
C GLU A 13 16.83 -20.25 33.71
N HIS A 14 16.03 -21.31 33.85
CA HIS A 14 16.13 -22.49 32.97
C HIS A 14 15.53 -22.30 31.57
N GLU A 15 14.63 -21.34 31.37
CA GLU A 15 14.04 -21.05 30.04
C GLU A 15 14.96 -20.15 29.20
N ILE A 16 15.78 -19.32 29.82
CA ILE A 16 16.67 -18.38 29.11
C ILE A 16 17.87 -19.14 28.49
N ASP A 17 18.36 -20.20 29.15
CA ASP A 17 19.51 -20.98 28.66
C ASP A 17 19.16 -21.94 27.50
N ALA A 18 17.88 -22.27 27.29
CA ALA A 18 17.44 -23.11 26.17
C ALA A 18 17.44 -22.37 24.81
N ALA A 19 17.36 -21.04 24.80
CA ALA A 19 17.34 -20.22 23.58
C ALA A 19 18.73 -20.05 22.93
N ARG A 20 19.82 -20.42 23.61
CA ARG A 20 21.19 -20.36 23.06
C ARG A 20 21.63 -21.62 22.30
N ALA A 21 20.83 -22.69 22.34
CA ALA A 21 21.17 -23.99 21.76
C ALA A 21 20.41 -24.26 20.44
N GLY A 22 20.56 -23.39 19.44
CA GLY A 22 20.29 -23.73 18.03
C GLY A 22 18.88 -24.20 17.66
N ALA A 23 17.86 -23.87 18.46
CA ALA A 23 16.48 -24.20 18.14
C ALA A 23 15.90 -23.18 17.13
N LYS A 24 15.08 -23.72 16.22
CA LYS A 24 14.32 -23.04 15.16
C LYS A 24 13.74 -21.69 15.67
N PRO A 25 13.80 -20.59 14.89
CA PRO A 25 13.25 -19.32 15.33
C PRO A 25 11.79 -19.50 15.76
N LEU A 26 11.49 -19.06 16.98
CA LEU A 26 10.14 -19.11 17.54
C LEU A 26 9.20 -18.33 16.63
N ASN A 27 8.17 -19.01 16.16
CA ASN A 27 7.17 -18.39 15.29
C ASN A 27 6.34 -17.43 16.15
N ALA A 28 6.12 -16.19 15.69
CA ALA A 28 5.48 -15.14 16.50
C ALA A 28 4.07 -15.54 17.02
N GLY A 29 3.40 -16.46 16.32
CA GLY A 29 2.13 -17.05 16.74
C GLY A 29 2.19 -17.94 17.98
N GLU A 30 3.34 -18.52 18.33
CA GLU A 30 3.48 -19.40 19.50
C GLU A 30 3.61 -18.62 20.83
N LEU A 31 3.95 -17.34 20.76
CA LEU A 31 4.12 -16.48 21.94
C LEU A 31 2.80 -15.91 22.48
N ASN A 32 1.69 -16.06 21.75
CA ASN A 32 0.35 -15.66 22.19
C ASN A 32 -0.73 -16.56 21.55
N ALA A 33 -1.07 -17.68 22.20
CA ALA A 33 -2.11 -18.60 21.74
C ALA A 33 -3.53 -17.98 21.62
N ALA A 34 -3.74 -16.79 22.19
CA ALA A 34 -4.97 -16.00 22.07
C ALA A 34 -4.88 -14.89 21.01
N ALA A 35 -3.80 -14.86 20.22
CA ALA A 35 -3.72 -13.96 19.10
C ALA A 35 -4.64 -14.40 17.96
N PRO A 36 -5.49 -13.51 17.41
CA PRO A 36 -6.14 -13.80 16.16
C PRO A 36 -5.05 -14.15 15.14
N HIS A 37 -5.21 -15.30 14.48
CA HIS A 37 -4.37 -15.68 13.35
C HIS A 37 -4.55 -14.61 12.28
N VAL A 38 -3.43 -14.02 11.84
CA VAL A 38 -3.45 -13.25 10.60
C VAL A 38 -3.64 -14.28 9.51
N GLU A 39 -4.81 -14.27 8.86
CA GLU A 39 -5.04 -15.13 7.70
C GLU A 39 -4.15 -14.65 6.56
N ASP A 40 -3.39 -15.56 5.95
CA ASP A 40 -2.57 -15.22 4.80
C ASP A 40 -3.48 -14.79 3.63
N LEU A 41 -3.10 -13.69 2.96
CA LEU A 41 -3.83 -13.24 1.78
C LEU A 41 -3.62 -14.23 0.63
N THR A 42 -4.71 -14.71 0.05
CA THR A 42 -4.68 -15.64 -1.09
C THR A 42 -4.94 -14.91 -2.42
N GLY A 43 -4.53 -15.51 -3.54
CA GLY A 43 -4.85 -14.99 -4.88
C GLY A 43 -4.15 -13.67 -5.22
N LEU A 44 -2.94 -13.46 -4.69
CA LEU A 44 -2.04 -12.36 -5.04
C LEU A 44 -0.81 -12.84 -5.83
N ASP A 45 -0.74 -14.13 -6.18
CA ASP A 45 0.46 -14.78 -6.75
C ASP A 45 0.91 -14.18 -8.09
N ASP A 46 -0.02 -13.60 -8.84
CA ASP A 46 0.24 -12.96 -10.13
C ASP A 46 0.58 -11.47 -10.00
N TRP A 47 0.54 -10.87 -8.80
CA TRP A 47 0.79 -9.45 -8.55
C TRP A 47 2.27 -9.07 -8.64
N PRO A 48 2.62 -7.81 -9.02
CA PRO A 48 3.96 -7.31 -8.83
C PRO A 48 4.36 -7.44 -7.37
N ASP A 49 5.55 -7.99 -7.12
CA ASP A 49 6.02 -8.29 -5.76
C ASP A 49 6.00 -7.05 -4.85
N SER A 50 6.32 -5.87 -5.41
CA SER A 50 6.28 -4.60 -4.68
C SER A 50 4.87 -4.20 -4.24
N VAL A 51 3.85 -4.45 -5.07
CA VAL A 51 2.45 -4.16 -4.73
C VAL A 51 1.93 -5.19 -3.73
N ARG A 52 2.24 -6.47 -3.95
CA ARG A 52 1.86 -7.57 -3.03
C ARG A 52 2.37 -7.30 -1.61
N SER A 53 3.66 -7.01 -1.47
CA SER A 53 4.28 -6.73 -0.16
C SER A 53 3.57 -5.60 0.58
N VAL A 54 3.29 -4.48 -0.09
CA VAL A 54 2.59 -3.34 0.53
C VAL A 54 1.17 -3.70 0.98
N VAL A 55 0.46 -4.52 0.21
CA VAL A 55 -0.89 -4.98 0.55
C VAL A 55 -0.87 -5.93 1.75
N GLU A 56 0.10 -6.83 1.81
CA GLU A 56 0.32 -7.74 2.95
C GLU A 56 0.69 -6.97 4.23
N ASP A 57 1.62 -6.01 4.13
CA ASP A 57 2.03 -5.16 5.26
C ASP A 57 0.85 -4.29 5.77
N GLU A 58 0.04 -3.75 4.87
CA GLU A 58 -1.18 -3.01 5.24
C GLU A 58 -2.21 -3.91 5.91
N HIS A 59 -2.37 -5.15 5.43
CA HIS A 59 -3.27 -6.13 6.03
C HIS A 59 -2.85 -6.44 7.47
N GLU A 60 -1.57 -6.73 7.71
CA GLU A 60 -1.06 -6.99 9.05
C GLU A 60 -1.33 -5.80 9.99
N ARG A 61 -1.07 -4.58 9.49
CA ARG A 61 -1.27 -3.35 10.24
C ARG A 61 -2.74 -3.10 10.57
N VAL A 62 -3.64 -3.21 9.59
CA VAL A 62 -5.08 -2.96 9.77
C VAL A 62 -5.70 -4.04 10.65
N THR A 63 -5.33 -5.31 10.49
CA THR A 63 -5.75 -6.41 11.36
C THR A 63 -5.29 -6.20 12.81
N SER A 64 -4.06 -5.71 12.99
CA SER A 64 -3.55 -5.32 14.30
C SER A 64 -4.39 -4.19 14.93
N LEU A 65 -4.76 -3.16 14.16
CA LEU A 65 -5.63 -2.08 14.64
C LEU A 65 -7.03 -2.58 14.99
N ALA A 66 -7.65 -3.39 14.12
CA ALA A 66 -8.97 -3.98 14.34
C ALA A 66 -9.00 -4.87 15.60
N SER A 67 -7.88 -5.55 15.89
CA SER A 67 -7.68 -6.37 17.08
C SER A 67 -7.22 -5.59 18.32
N ASN A 68 -7.28 -4.25 18.29
CA ASN A 68 -6.85 -3.34 19.37
C ASN A 68 -5.37 -3.49 19.79
N ARG A 69 -4.50 -3.91 18.85
CA ARG A 69 -3.05 -4.08 19.04
C ARG A 69 -2.29 -2.91 18.44
N ARG A 70 -2.53 -1.72 18.99
CA ARG A 70 -1.96 -0.48 18.44
C ARG A 70 -0.43 -0.48 18.36
N LYS A 71 0.26 -1.00 19.39
CA LYS A 71 1.73 -1.10 19.37
C LYS A 71 2.25 -2.00 18.25
N THR A 72 1.55 -3.09 17.95
CA THR A 72 1.91 -3.97 16.81
C THR A 72 1.71 -3.24 15.50
N ALA A 73 0.60 -2.51 15.35
CA ALA A 73 0.37 -1.67 14.17
C ALA A 73 1.40 -0.54 14.02
N ASP A 74 1.87 0.05 15.11
CA ASP A 74 2.93 1.06 15.10
C ASP A 74 4.27 0.44 14.63
N LEU A 75 4.59 -0.79 15.07
CA LEU A 75 5.81 -1.50 14.68
C LEU A 75 5.84 -1.90 13.20
N ALA A 76 4.68 -2.05 12.56
CA ALA A 76 4.57 -2.33 11.12
C ALA A 76 4.79 -1.09 10.23
N LEU A 77 4.77 0.13 10.82
CA LEU A 77 4.86 1.37 10.05
C LEU A 77 6.13 1.52 9.21
N PRO A 78 7.35 1.23 9.71
CA PRO A 78 8.56 1.47 8.93
C PRO A 78 8.60 0.66 7.63
N GLU A 79 8.24 -0.62 7.69
CA GLU A 79 8.24 -1.50 6.51
C GLU A 79 7.16 -1.10 5.51
N LEU A 80 5.93 -0.84 5.99
CA LEU A 80 4.85 -0.36 5.14
C LEU A 80 5.20 0.99 4.47
N VAL A 81 5.75 1.93 5.23
CA VAL A 81 6.16 3.25 4.71
C VAL A 81 7.26 3.09 3.66
N ARG A 82 8.24 2.21 3.90
CA ARG A 82 9.29 1.89 2.93
C ARG A 82 8.70 1.31 1.65
N GLY A 83 7.82 0.32 1.73
CA GLY A 83 7.18 -0.29 0.57
C GLY A 83 6.35 0.72 -0.25
N VAL A 84 5.60 1.61 0.43
CA VAL A 84 4.83 2.66 -0.26
C VAL A 84 5.78 3.70 -0.91
N ASP A 85 6.90 4.04 -0.28
CA ASP A 85 7.91 4.92 -0.87
C ASP A 85 8.52 4.31 -2.14
N GLU A 86 8.80 3.01 -2.12
CA GLU A 86 9.27 2.24 -3.28
C GLU A 86 8.24 2.23 -4.42
N LEU A 87 6.95 2.03 -4.11
CA LEU A 87 5.88 2.13 -5.11
C LEU A 87 5.79 3.53 -5.72
N LEU A 88 5.89 4.59 -4.91
CA LEU A 88 5.91 5.96 -5.40
C LEU A 88 7.09 6.24 -6.33
N ASP A 89 8.25 5.63 -6.08
CA ASP A 89 9.41 5.71 -6.96
C ASP A 89 9.18 4.99 -8.29
N LEU A 90 8.65 3.76 -8.28
CA LEU A 90 8.28 3.05 -9.50
C LEU A 90 7.25 3.81 -10.35
N ILE A 91 6.24 4.39 -9.70
CA ILE A 91 5.25 5.25 -10.34
C ILE A 91 5.94 6.47 -10.98
N ALA A 92 6.82 7.15 -10.24
CA ALA A 92 7.52 8.33 -10.74
C ALA A 92 8.45 7.99 -11.92
N GLU A 93 9.15 6.86 -11.87
CA GLU A 93 9.99 6.38 -12.96
C GLU A 93 9.17 6.10 -14.21
N ARG A 94 8.01 5.42 -14.06
CA ARG A 94 7.16 5.09 -15.20
C ARG A 94 6.57 6.33 -15.85
N LEU A 95 6.04 7.26 -15.06
CA LEU A 95 5.54 8.55 -15.55
C LEU A 95 6.63 9.37 -16.24
N GLN A 96 7.89 9.22 -15.85
CA GLN A 96 9.00 9.89 -16.53
C GLN A 96 9.40 9.21 -17.84
N ALA A 97 9.32 7.89 -17.92
CA ALA A 97 9.60 7.14 -19.14
C ALA A 97 8.60 7.47 -20.26
N ASP A 98 7.34 7.69 -19.89
CA ASP A 98 6.24 7.98 -20.83
C ASP A 98 6.07 9.49 -21.13
N LYS A 99 7.10 10.30 -20.85
CA LYS A 99 7.12 11.73 -21.20
C LYS A 99 6.83 11.95 -22.70
N PRO A 100 5.85 12.78 -23.07
CA PRO A 100 5.61 13.11 -24.47
C PRO A 100 6.83 13.87 -25.04
N GLY A 101 7.56 13.19 -25.92
CA GLY A 101 8.69 13.76 -26.67
C GLY A 101 8.24 14.89 -27.60
N LEU A 102 9.14 15.83 -27.91
CA LEU A 102 8.83 16.98 -28.81
C LEU A 102 8.38 16.55 -30.21
N LEU A 103 8.67 15.31 -30.62
CA LEU A 103 8.43 14.80 -31.97
C LEU A 103 7.60 13.51 -32.00
N ARG A 104 7.19 12.98 -30.85
CA ARG A 104 6.40 11.75 -30.77
C ARG A 104 4.93 12.16 -30.71
N LYS A 105 4.18 11.96 -31.81
CA LYS A 105 2.71 12.00 -31.77
C LYS A 105 2.28 11.04 -30.66
N SER A 106 1.57 11.52 -29.64
CA SER A 106 0.95 10.63 -28.68
C SER A 106 0.00 9.73 -29.47
N LYS A 107 0.12 8.42 -29.25
CA LYS A 107 -0.89 7.49 -29.70
C LYS A 107 -2.12 7.83 -28.86
N ALA A 108 -3.18 8.33 -29.50
CA ALA A 108 -4.39 8.66 -28.78
C ALA A 108 -5.00 7.34 -28.29
N THR A 109 -5.02 7.14 -26.98
CA THR A 109 -5.80 6.07 -26.35
C THR A 109 -7.28 6.28 -26.70
N PRO A 110 -8.01 5.24 -27.12
CA PRO A 110 -9.46 5.32 -27.34
C PRO A 110 -10.18 5.90 -26.11
N ALA A 111 -11.22 6.72 -26.33
CA ALA A 111 -11.96 7.36 -25.24
C ALA A 111 -12.61 6.33 -24.30
N ASP A 112 -13.23 5.28 -24.85
CA ASP A 112 -13.86 4.21 -24.05
C ASP A 112 -12.85 3.51 -23.14
N GLU A 113 -11.63 3.28 -23.63
CA GLU A 113 -10.56 2.65 -22.83
C GLU A 113 -10.05 3.59 -21.72
N LEU A 114 -10.08 4.91 -21.97
CA LEU A 114 -9.70 5.95 -21.03
C LEU A 114 -10.74 6.07 -19.90
N ASP A 115 -12.02 6.01 -20.24
CA ASP A 115 -13.13 6.09 -19.27
C ASP A 115 -13.16 4.89 -18.32
N ASP A 116 -13.00 3.68 -18.85
CA ASP A 116 -12.97 2.47 -18.02
C ASP A 116 -11.81 2.50 -17.01
N VAL A 117 -10.62 3.00 -17.39
CA VAL A 117 -9.47 3.11 -16.46
C VAL A 117 -9.61 4.30 -15.52
N ALA A 118 -10.28 5.37 -15.95
CA ALA A 118 -10.59 6.51 -15.11
C ALA A 118 -11.50 6.12 -13.94
N GLU A 119 -12.49 5.25 -14.18
CA GLU A 119 -13.34 4.68 -13.14
C GLU A 119 -12.51 3.92 -12.10
N LEU A 120 -11.55 3.08 -12.55
CA LEU A 120 -10.64 2.36 -11.65
C LEU A 120 -9.79 3.30 -10.77
N LEU A 121 -9.55 4.54 -11.20
CA LEU A 121 -8.83 5.56 -10.42
C LEU A 121 -9.75 6.49 -9.62
N GLY A 122 -11.07 6.33 -9.71
CA GLY A 122 -12.05 7.22 -9.06
C GLY A 122 -12.10 8.62 -9.68
N ILE A 123 -11.80 8.71 -10.97
CA ILE A 123 -11.88 9.95 -11.77
C ILE A 123 -13.26 9.96 -12.45
N PRO A 124 -14.09 10.98 -12.24
CA PRO A 124 -15.38 11.07 -12.90
C PRO A 124 -15.21 11.40 -14.39
N SER A 125 -16.13 10.91 -15.23
CA SER A 125 -16.04 11.00 -16.69
C SER A 125 -15.93 12.43 -17.23
N ASP A 126 -16.46 13.43 -16.52
CA ASP A 126 -16.38 14.84 -16.89
C ASP A 126 -15.01 15.48 -16.63
N GLU A 127 -14.17 14.84 -15.82
CA GLU A 127 -12.78 15.26 -15.56
C GLU A 127 -11.76 14.52 -16.45
N VAL A 128 -12.20 13.55 -17.25
CA VAL A 128 -11.34 12.81 -18.18
C VAL A 128 -10.98 13.70 -19.35
N VAL A 129 -9.77 14.28 -19.31
CA VAL A 129 -9.25 15.10 -20.40
C VAL A 129 -8.24 14.28 -21.22
N PRO A 130 -8.39 14.20 -22.56
CA PRO A 130 -7.45 13.49 -23.38
C PRO A 130 -6.07 14.16 -23.35
N ALA A 131 -5.08 13.41 -22.88
CA ALA A 131 -3.65 13.71 -22.80
C ALA A 131 -3.24 14.81 -21.80
N ALA A 132 -2.61 14.37 -20.70
CA ALA A 132 -1.86 15.25 -19.82
C ALA A 132 -0.63 15.83 -20.54
N GLY A 133 -0.47 17.15 -20.48
CA GLY A 133 0.69 17.84 -21.01
C GLY A 133 1.91 17.75 -20.08
N ARG A 134 3.02 18.35 -20.52
CA ARG A 134 4.26 18.43 -19.71
C ARG A 134 4.09 19.25 -18.43
N GLY A 135 3.12 20.16 -18.38
CA GLY A 135 2.83 20.94 -17.17
C GLY A 135 2.27 20.04 -16.08
N GLU A 136 1.23 19.30 -16.45
CA GLU A 136 0.48 18.35 -15.64
C GLU A 136 1.40 17.25 -15.12
N LEU A 137 2.24 16.69 -15.99
CA LEU A 137 3.22 15.67 -15.58
C LEU A 137 4.26 16.21 -14.58
N ARG A 138 4.72 17.46 -14.74
CA ARG A 138 5.63 18.08 -13.76
C ARG A 138 4.94 18.27 -12.41
N THR A 139 3.68 18.68 -12.41
CA THR A 139 2.87 18.80 -11.21
C THR A 139 2.67 17.43 -10.55
N ALA A 140 2.33 16.40 -11.31
CA ALA A 140 2.20 15.03 -10.83
C ALA A 140 3.46 14.53 -10.12
N LEU A 141 4.63 14.70 -10.74
CA LEU A 141 5.92 14.32 -10.12
C LEU A 141 6.23 15.14 -8.87
N ARG A 142 5.81 16.41 -8.81
CA ARG A 142 5.93 17.22 -7.60
C ARG A 142 5.00 16.70 -6.50
N THR A 143 3.78 16.31 -6.84
CA THR A 143 2.82 15.69 -5.90
C THR A 143 3.41 14.41 -5.33
N ILE A 144 4.00 13.54 -6.16
CA ILE A 144 4.68 12.33 -5.67
C ILE A 144 5.77 12.68 -4.65
N LYS A 145 6.62 13.67 -4.93
CA LYS A 145 7.64 14.14 -3.96
C LYS A 145 7.02 14.64 -2.65
N GLN A 146 5.87 15.31 -2.72
CA GLN A 146 5.14 15.74 -1.52
C GLN A 146 4.57 14.55 -0.75
N LEU A 147 4.03 13.53 -1.42
CA LEU A 147 3.56 12.30 -0.78
C LEU A 147 4.69 11.58 -0.05
N ARG A 148 5.87 11.48 -0.66
CA ARG A 148 7.06 10.90 -0.01
C ARG A 148 7.46 11.65 1.26
N ALA A 149 7.38 12.98 1.25
CA ALA A 149 7.62 13.78 2.45
C ALA A 149 6.55 13.54 3.53
N GLN A 150 5.29 13.39 3.12
CA GLN A 150 4.18 13.07 4.03
C GLN A 150 4.31 11.67 4.62
N LEU A 151 4.80 10.67 3.86
CA LEU A 151 5.03 9.32 4.36
C LEU A 151 5.99 9.30 5.56
N LYS A 152 7.08 10.07 5.48
CA LYS A 152 8.05 10.22 6.60
C LYS A 152 7.42 10.86 7.83
N GLU A 153 6.49 11.80 7.64
CA GLU A 153 5.71 12.39 8.74
C GLU A 153 4.74 11.35 9.34
N LEU A 154 4.11 10.53 8.50
CA LEU A 154 3.16 9.50 8.92
C LEU A 154 3.81 8.38 9.73
N GLU A 155 5.04 8.01 9.38
CA GLU A 155 5.84 7.04 10.11
C GLU A 155 6.02 7.41 11.59
N THR A 156 6.21 8.70 11.89
CA THR A 156 6.47 9.19 13.26
C THR A 156 5.22 9.67 13.99
N SER A 157 4.23 10.20 13.26
CA SER A 157 2.97 10.71 13.85
C SER A 157 1.96 9.62 14.18
N HIS A 158 2.15 8.40 13.66
CA HIS A 158 1.25 7.25 13.83
C HIS A 158 -0.21 7.56 13.43
N ASN A 159 -0.40 8.42 12.42
CA ASN A 159 -1.72 8.71 11.87
C ASN A 159 -2.15 7.63 10.88
N HIS A 160 -2.64 6.52 11.43
CA HIS A 160 -3.03 5.33 10.67
C HIS A 160 -4.14 5.57 9.64
N SER A 161 -5.12 6.43 9.94
CA SER A 161 -6.21 6.73 9.00
C SER A 161 -5.68 7.43 7.75
N ARG A 162 -4.79 8.42 7.94
CA ARG A 162 -4.15 9.11 6.83
C ARG A 162 -3.21 8.18 6.06
N LEU A 163 -2.50 7.29 6.75
CA LEU A 163 -1.66 6.28 6.09
C LEU A 163 -2.48 5.31 5.23
N THR A 164 -3.58 4.75 5.76
CA THR A 164 -4.47 3.88 4.98
C THR A 164 -4.98 4.59 3.72
N ARG A 165 -5.29 5.88 3.79
CA ARG A 165 -5.68 6.67 2.60
C ARG A 165 -4.56 6.73 1.56
N VAL A 166 -3.33 7.01 1.99
CA VAL A 166 -2.17 7.06 1.09
C VAL A 166 -1.90 5.68 0.47
N VAL A 167 -1.86 4.62 1.28
CA VAL A 167 -1.66 3.24 0.81
C VAL A 167 -2.71 2.86 -0.23
N THR A 168 -3.99 3.08 0.09
CA THR A 168 -5.11 2.76 -0.80
C THR A 168 -4.96 3.43 -2.18
N PHE A 169 -4.63 4.72 -2.18
CA PHE A 169 -4.40 5.48 -3.41
C PHE A 169 -3.19 4.98 -4.19
N VAL A 170 -2.05 4.76 -3.52
CA VAL A 170 -0.79 4.36 -4.17
C VAL A 170 -0.89 2.95 -4.75
N VAL A 171 -1.49 2.00 -4.03
CA VAL A 171 -1.72 0.63 -4.53
C VAL A 171 -2.57 0.66 -5.80
N ARG A 172 -3.68 1.39 -5.79
CA ARG A 172 -4.57 1.50 -6.95
C ARG A 172 -3.87 2.13 -8.16
N LEU A 173 -3.11 3.20 -7.93
CA LEU A 173 -2.34 3.86 -8.99
C LEU A 173 -1.24 2.94 -9.55
N ALA A 174 -0.55 2.18 -8.68
CA ALA A 174 0.47 1.22 -9.10
C ALA A 174 -0.12 0.09 -9.97
N LEU A 175 -1.27 -0.46 -9.58
CA LEU A 175 -1.97 -1.49 -10.37
C LEU A 175 -2.36 -0.99 -11.76
N VAL A 176 -2.89 0.24 -11.85
CA VAL A 176 -3.27 0.83 -13.13
C VAL A 176 -2.04 1.12 -14.02
N ILE A 177 -0.94 1.58 -13.42
CA ILE A 177 0.31 1.83 -14.15
C ILE A 177 0.93 0.52 -14.67
N ASP A 178 0.83 -0.56 -13.89
CA ASP A 178 1.30 -1.89 -14.28
C ASP A 178 0.45 -2.47 -15.44
N GLY A 179 -0.88 -2.43 -15.29
CA GLY A 179 -1.80 -3.09 -16.24
C GLY A 179 -2.16 -2.29 -17.49
N ALA A 180 -2.16 -0.95 -17.43
CA ALA A 180 -2.50 -0.09 -18.57
C ALA A 180 -1.59 1.15 -18.65
N PRO A 181 -0.27 0.99 -18.84
CA PRO A 181 0.69 2.08 -18.70
C PRO A 181 0.49 3.27 -19.65
N GLU A 182 0.04 3.02 -20.89
CA GLU A 182 -0.25 4.08 -21.87
C GLU A 182 -1.40 4.98 -21.39
N THR A 183 -2.47 4.35 -20.91
CA THR A 183 -3.67 5.00 -20.35
C THR A 183 -3.37 5.69 -19.01
N ALA A 184 -2.62 5.01 -18.14
CA ALA A 184 -2.21 5.52 -16.85
C ALA A 184 -1.39 6.81 -16.96
N SER A 185 -0.57 6.94 -18.00
CA SER A 185 0.22 8.17 -18.22
C SER A 185 -0.64 9.41 -18.47
N ALA A 186 -1.84 9.25 -19.05
CA ALA A 186 -2.79 10.34 -19.23
C ALA A 186 -3.58 10.65 -17.94
N LEU A 187 -3.94 9.61 -17.18
CA LEU A 187 -4.84 9.74 -16.03
C LEU A 187 -4.14 9.98 -14.69
N ALA A 188 -2.91 9.51 -14.52
CA ALA A 188 -2.17 9.63 -13.26
C ALA A 188 -2.01 11.08 -12.79
N PRO A 189 -1.75 12.09 -13.66
CA PRO A 189 -1.73 13.48 -13.23
C PRO A 189 -3.06 13.96 -12.64
N ILE A 190 -4.19 13.52 -13.20
CA ILE A 190 -5.54 13.85 -12.72
C ILE A 190 -5.78 13.17 -11.36
N ALA A 191 -5.49 11.87 -11.25
CA ALA A 191 -5.61 11.12 -10.00
C ALA A 191 -4.77 11.73 -8.86
N LEU A 192 -3.51 12.10 -9.15
CA LEU A 192 -2.61 12.74 -8.19
C LEU A 192 -3.10 14.13 -7.77
N ASP A 193 -3.63 14.92 -8.69
CA ASP A 193 -4.20 16.24 -8.37
C ASP A 193 -5.45 16.12 -7.49
N ARG A 194 -6.36 15.19 -7.81
CA ARG A 194 -7.55 14.87 -6.99
C ARG A 194 -7.16 14.45 -5.58
N PHE A 195 -6.16 13.55 -5.46
CA PHE A 195 -5.64 13.14 -4.16
C PHE A 195 -5.05 14.31 -3.38
N ALA A 196 -4.23 15.16 -4.02
CA ALA A 196 -3.61 16.32 -3.40
C ALA A 196 -4.63 17.36 -2.92
N LYS A 197 -5.75 17.51 -3.64
CA LYS A 197 -6.89 18.35 -3.26
C LYS A 197 -7.79 17.72 -2.20
N ALA A 198 -7.44 16.53 -1.71
CA ALA A 198 -8.19 15.77 -0.74
C ALA A 198 -9.63 15.45 -1.19
N VAL A 199 -9.89 15.32 -2.49
CA VAL A 199 -11.21 14.98 -3.03
C VAL A 199 -11.69 13.62 -2.47
N PRO A 200 -12.99 13.47 -2.13
CA PRO A 200 -13.60 12.20 -1.78
C PRO A 200 -13.26 11.06 -2.71
N ASP A 201 -12.67 10.01 -2.15
CA ASP A 201 -12.41 8.74 -2.81
C ASP A 201 -13.51 7.73 -2.47
N PHE A 202 -13.92 6.91 -3.42
CA PHE A 202 -14.97 5.92 -3.21
C PHE A 202 -14.56 4.79 -2.24
N GLN A 203 -13.26 4.58 -2.03
CA GLN A 203 -12.74 3.58 -1.09
C GLN A 203 -12.42 4.15 0.29
N TRP A 204 -12.73 5.43 0.56
CA TRP A 204 -12.22 6.10 1.75
C TRP A 204 -12.74 5.48 3.05
N ASP A 205 -14.02 5.13 3.07
CA ASP A 205 -14.71 4.50 4.21
C ASP A 205 -14.78 2.97 4.09
N SER A 206 -14.23 2.39 3.02
CA SER A 206 -14.26 0.94 2.79
C SER A 206 -13.34 0.18 3.74
N THR A 207 -13.74 -1.04 4.08
CA THR A 207 -12.91 -1.98 4.83
C THR A 207 -11.71 -2.44 4.01
N PHE A 208 -10.74 -3.10 4.64
CA PHE A 208 -9.60 -3.66 3.92
C PHE A 208 -10.05 -4.73 2.91
N GLU A 209 -11.01 -5.58 3.28
CA GLU A 209 -11.54 -6.65 2.43
C GLU A 209 -12.25 -6.09 1.20
N GLU A 210 -13.06 -5.04 1.36
CA GLU A 210 -13.73 -4.36 0.25
C GLU A 210 -12.72 -3.72 -0.71
N LYS A 211 -11.65 -3.11 -0.17
CA LYS A 211 -10.54 -2.57 -0.97
C LYS A 211 -9.81 -3.66 -1.72
N LEU A 212 -9.45 -4.75 -1.03
CA LEU A 212 -8.72 -5.88 -1.61
C LEU A 212 -9.50 -6.51 -2.77
N GLU A 213 -10.81 -6.71 -2.62
CA GLU A 213 -11.62 -7.26 -3.72
C GLU A 213 -11.70 -6.27 -4.89
N SER A 214 -11.87 -4.97 -4.61
CA SER A 214 -11.84 -3.95 -5.66
C SER A 214 -10.49 -3.89 -6.40
N TRP A 215 -9.37 -4.06 -5.70
CA TRP A 215 -8.05 -4.13 -6.33
C TRP A 215 -7.84 -5.41 -7.14
N ARG A 216 -8.34 -6.56 -6.67
CA ARG A 216 -8.35 -7.81 -7.46
C ARG A 216 -9.18 -7.65 -8.72
N GLU A 217 -10.36 -7.04 -8.63
CA GLU A 217 -11.22 -6.78 -9.78
C GLU A 217 -10.56 -5.81 -10.77
N THR A 218 -9.89 -4.77 -10.25
CA THR A 218 -9.07 -3.85 -11.06
C THR A 218 -8.02 -4.62 -11.84
N ARG A 219 -7.29 -5.53 -11.18
CA ARG A 219 -6.27 -6.37 -11.83
C ARG A 219 -6.86 -7.30 -12.90
N ARG A 220 -7.97 -7.99 -12.60
CA ARG A 220 -8.67 -8.86 -13.57
C ARG A 220 -9.13 -8.06 -14.79
N THR A 221 -9.72 -6.89 -14.55
CA THR A 221 -10.19 -5.97 -15.61
C THR A 221 -9.04 -5.51 -16.50
N LEU A 222 -7.87 -5.19 -15.92
CA LEU A 222 -6.70 -4.76 -16.68
C LEU A 222 -6.05 -5.93 -17.44
N ALA A 223 -6.01 -7.13 -16.85
CA ALA A 223 -5.43 -8.32 -17.49
C ALA A 223 -6.29 -8.89 -18.63
N ALA A 224 -7.58 -8.56 -18.68
CA ALA A 224 -8.50 -9.01 -19.73
C ALA A 224 -8.46 -8.13 -21.00
N ARG A 225 -7.66 -7.07 -21.03
CA ARG A 225 -7.50 -6.14 -22.15
C ARG A 225 -6.38 -6.58 -23.10
#